data_AF-A0A962ZAJ3-F1
#
_entry.id   AF-A0A962ZAJ3-F1
#
_cell.length_a   1.000
_cell.length_b   1.000
_cell.length_c   1.000
_cell.angle_alpha   90.00
_cell.angle_beta   90.00
_cell.angle_gamma   90.00
#
_symmetry.space_group_name_H-M   'P 1'
#
loop_
_entity.id
_entity.type
_entity.pdbx_description
1 polymer ?
#
loop_
_entity_poly.entity_id
_entity_poly.type
_entity_poly.pdbx_seq_one_letter_code
_entity_poly.pdbx_strand_id
1 'polypeptide(L)'
;MTTPSDFQPLLLRIAEALEGLAPPKPGELDMSGHDAFVYDSGTDNLRAIGTVSRIPLELLCGIDRVAEILLANTKRFADGLPANNALLWGARGMG
;
A
#
# COMPACT_ATOMS: atom_id res chain seq x y z
N MET A 1 -23.09 38.38 27.52
CA MET A 1 -22.08 37.98 26.52
C MET A 1 -21.74 36.53 26.81
N THR A 2 -22.24 35.59 26.03
CA THR A 2 -21.79 34.19 26.11
C THR A 2 -20.36 34.12 25.58
N THR A 3 -19.45 33.54 26.36
CA THR A 3 -18.06 33.37 25.94
C THR A 3 -17.92 32.08 25.11
N PRO A 4 -16.90 31.94 24.25
CA PRO A 4 -16.70 30.72 23.45
C PRO A 4 -16.66 29.42 24.28
N SER A 5 -16.32 29.53 25.57
CA SER A 5 -16.27 28.42 26.53
C SER A 5 -17.64 27.85 26.91
N ASP A 6 -18.73 28.62 26.77
CA ASP A 6 -20.07 28.20 27.16
C ASP A 6 -20.60 27.05 26.26
N PHE A 7 -20.06 26.92 25.05
CA PHE A 7 -20.44 25.85 24.11
C PHE A 7 -19.60 24.57 24.25
N GLN A 8 -18.53 24.60 25.05
CA GLN A 8 -17.61 23.48 25.20
C GLN A 8 -18.29 22.16 25.63
N PRO A 9 -19.26 22.15 26.57
CA PRO A 9 -19.97 20.91 26.93
C PRO A 9 -20.81 20.35 25.79
N LEU A 10 -21.41 21.24 24.99
CA LEU A 10 -22.25 20.84 23.85
C LEU A 10 -21.40 20.27 22.72
N LEU A 11 -20.27 20.93 22.43
CA LEU A 11 -19.29 20.49 21.43
C LEU A 11 -18.67 19.14 21.81
N LEU A 12 -18.35 18.93 23.09
CA LEU A 12 -17.83 17.65 23.58
C LEU A 12 -18.85 16.52 23.40
N ARG A 13 -20.11 16.74 23.75
CA ARG A 13 -21.19 15.75 23.55
C ARG A 13 -21.39 15.40 22.07
N ILE A 14 -21.27 16.39 21.18
CA ILE A 14 -21.34 16.15 19.73
C ILE A 14 -20.12 15.32 19.28
N ALA A 15 -18.92 15.66 19.73
CA ALA A 15 -17.70 14.91 19.40
C ALA A 15 -17.81 13.45 19.86
N GLU A 16 -18.23 13.19 21.11
CA GLU A 16 -18.42 11.84 21.64
C GLU A 16 -19.47 11.03 20.86
N ALA A 17 -20.58 11.67 20.47
CA ALA A 17 -21.61 11.01 19.66
C ALA A 17 -21.10 10.68 18.25
N LEU A 18 -20.29 11.57 17.66
CA LEU A 18 -19.67 11.34 16.35
C LEU A 18 -18.59 10.25 16.41
N GLU A 19 -17.78 10.21 17.47
CA GLU A 19 -16.80 9.16 17.70
C GLU A 19 -17.45 7.79 17.85
N GLY A 20 -18.60 7.69 18.53
CA GLY A 20 -19.35 6.44 18.66
C GLY A 20 -20.00 5.95 17.35
N LEU A 21 -20.22 6.84 16.38
CA LEU A 21 -20.74 6.51 15.05
C LEU A 21 -19.62 6.17 14.05
N ALA A 22 -18.38 6.56 14.34
CA ALA A 22 -17.26 6.32 13.45
C ALA A 22 -16.90 4.83 13.42
N PRO A 23 -16.59 4.26 12.25
CA PRO A 23 -16.02 2.91 12.19
C PRO A 23 -14.70 2.86 12.96
N PRO A 24 -14.35 1.71 13.56
CA PRO A 24 -13.09 1.57 14.29
C PRO A 24 -11.93 1.94 13.37
N LYS A 25 -11.03 2.77 13.87
CA LYS A 25 -9.82 3.16 13.15
C LYS A 25 -9.10 1.89 12.69
N PRO A 26 -8.73 1.77 11.40
CA PRO A 26 -7.93 0.65 10.95
C PRO A 26 -6.68 0.54 11.85
N GLY A 27 -6.39 -0.67 12.32
CA GLY A 27 -5.18 -0.94 13.09
C GLY A 27 -3.95 -0.57 12.28
N GLU A 28 -2.85 -0.22 12.97
CA GLU A 28 -1.58 0.02 12.29
C GLU A 28 -1.15 -1.22 11.52
N LEU A 29 -0.82 -1.04 10.25
CA LEU A 29 -0.41 -2.12 9.39
C LEU A 29 1.08 -2.40 9.61
N ASP A 30 1.39 -3.53 10.23
CA ASP A 30 2.78 -3.99 10.32
C ASP A 30 3.23 -4.57 8.98
N MET A 31 4.01 -3.79 8.23
CA MET A 31 4.58 -4.19 6.95
C MET A 31 5.85 -5.05 7.08
N SER A 32 6.36 -5.28 8.30
CA SER A 32 7.65 -5.96 8.51
C SER A 32 7.55 -7.50 8.48
N GLY A 33 6.36 -8.06 8.73
CA GLY A 33 6.18 -9.51 8.87
C GLY A 33 5.93 -10.29 7.57
N HIS A 34 5.73 -9.61 6.43
CA HIS A 34 5.37 -10.25 5.16
C HIS A 34 5.94 -9.51 3.95
N ASP A 35 6.27 -10.27 2.90
CA ASP A 35 6.87 -9.72 1.66
C ASP A 35 5.85 -9.17 0.66
N ALA A 36 4.56 -9.51 0.82
CA ALA A 36 3.53 -9.13 -0.15
C ALA A 36 2.17 -8.89 0.49
N PHE A 37 1.43 -7.95 -0.09
CA PHE A 37 0.13 -7.49 0.37
C PHE A 37 -0.82 -7.31 -0.81
N VAL A 38 -2.11 -7.60 -0.61
CA VAL A 38 -3.19 -7.25 -1.54
C VAL A 38 -3.97 -6.10 -0.95
N TYR A 39 -4.19 -5.05 -1.73
CA TYR A 39 -5.13 -3.99 -1.37
C TYR A 39 -6.57 -4.47 -1.56
N ASP A 40 -7.36 -4.37 -0.50
CA ASP A 40 -8.79 -4.66 -0.50
C ASP A 40 -9.56 -3.33 -0.48
N SER A 41 -10.15 -2.96 -1.61
CA SER A 41 -10.91 -1.73 -1.75
C SER A 41 -12.21 -1.73 -0.95
N GLY A 42 -12.72 -2.89 -0.52
CA GLY A 42 -13.93 -2.99 0.30
C GLY A 42 -13.69 -2.60 1.75
N THR A 43 -12.47 -2.82 2.25
CA THR A 43 -12.07 -2.52 3.63
C THR A 43 -11.06 -1.37 3.74
N ASP A 44 -10.66 -0.80 2.60
CA ASP A 44 -9.62 0.25 2.48
C ASP A 44 -8.34 -0.14 3.22
N ASN A 45 -7.94 -1.41 3.07
CA ASN A 45 -6.89 -2.00 3.89
C ASN A 45 -5.96 -2.92 3.09
N LEU A 46 -4.77 -3.16 3.61
CA LEU A 46 -3.81 -4.11 3.01
C LEU A 46 -3.92 -5.45 3.73
N ARG A 47 -4.08 -6.54 2.98
CA ARG A 47 -4.08 -7.89 3.52
C ARG A 47 -2.77 -8.58 3.17
N ALA A 48 -2.05 -9.03 4.19
CA ALA A 48 -0.81 -9.78 4.02
C ALA A 48 -1.06 -11.11 3.26
N ILE A 49 -0.14 -11.45 2.37
CA ILE A 49 -0.12 -12.73 1.64
C ILE A 49 0.91 -13.64 2.32
N GLY A 50 0.44 -14.73 2.94
CA GLY A 50 1.32 -15.69 3.62
C GLY A 50 2.24 -16.48 2.67
N THR A 51 1.78 -16.79 1.46
CA THR A 51 2.60 -17.48 0.45
C THR A 51 2.33 -16.90 -0.93
N VAL A 52 3.35 -16.32 -1.52
CA VAL A 52 3.29 -15.75 -2.87
C VAL A 52 3.58 -16.84 -3.90
N SER A 53 2.66 -17.04 -4.83
CA SER A 53 2.88 -17.91 -5.98
C SER A 53 3.85 -17.23 -6.95
N ARG A 54 5.15 -17.51 -6.80
CA ARG A 54 6.22 -16.96 -7.65
C ARG A 54 6.85 -18.03 -8.53
N ILE A 55 7.25 -17.63 -9.73
CA ILE A 55 8.10 -18.44 -10.62
C ILE A 55 9.56 -18.06 -10.33
N PRO A 56 10.46 -19.02 -10.06
CA PRO A 56 11.89 -18.72 -9.92
C PRO A 56 12.43 -17.99 -11.14
N LEU A 57 13.18 -16.92 -10.92
CA LEU A 57 13.67 -16.05 -11.99
C LEU A 57 14.60 -16.79 -12.96
N GLU A 58 15.37 -17.77 -12.47
CA GLU A 58 16.28 -18.57 -13.30
C GLU A 58 15.56 -19.44 -14.34
N LEU A 59 14.25 -19.66 -14.21
CA LEU A 59 13.45 -20.40 -15.20
C LEU A 59 13.05 -19.52 -16.39
N LEU A 60 13.17 -18.19 -16.27
CA LEU A 60 12.84 -17.26 -17.33
C LEU A 60 14.05 -17.04 -18.22
N CYS A 61 14.05 -17.68 -19.39
CA CYS A 61 15.15 -17.62 -20.34
C CYS A 61 15.06 -16.38 -21.24
N GLY A 62 16.21 -15.78 -21.58
CA GLY A 62 16.31 -14.71 -22.57
C GLY A 62 15.84 -13.33 -22.08
N ILE A 63 15.59 -13.18 -20.78
CA ILE A 63 15.18 -11.91 -20.16
C ILE A 63 16.30 -11.22 -19.38
N ASP A 64 17.51 -11.81 -19.31
CA ASP A 64 18.60 -11.37 -18.40
C ASP A 64 18.83 -9.86 -18.47
N ARG A 65 19.02 -9.34 -19.69
CA ARG A 65 19.25 -7.91 -19.92
C ARG A 65 18.07 -7.04 -19.47
N VAL A 66 16.84 -7.47 -19.72
CA VAL A 66 15.63 -6.70 -19.36
C VAL A 66 15.43 -6.75 -17.84
N ALA A 67 15.65 -7.90 -17.22
CA ALA A 67 15.59 -8.08 -15.77
C ALA A 67 16.61 -7.21 -15.05
N GLU A 68 17.85 -7.13 -15.54
CA GLU A 68 18.88 -6.25 -14.99
C GLU A 68 18.49 -4.77 -15.07
N ILE A 69 17.99 -4.32 -16.23
CA ILE A 69 17.54 -2.93 -16.42
C ILE A 69 16.39 -2.61 -15.47
N LEU A 70 15.40 -3.50 -15.36
CA LEU A 70 14.26 -3.32 -14.48
C LEU A 70 14.70 -3.28 -13.01
N LEU A 71 15.54 -4.22 -12.58
CA LEU A 71 16.05 -4.27 -11.21
C LEU A 71 16.85 -3.01 -10.85
N ALA A 72 17.72 -2.54 -11.76
CA ALA A 72 18.48 -1.32 -11.54
C ALA A 72 17.58 -0.08 -11.42
N ASN A 73 16.52 0.00 -12.24
CA ASN A 73 15.52 1.06 -12.17
C ASN A 73 14.76 1.01 -10.83
N THR A 74 14.26 -0.17 -10.43
CA THR A 74 13.53 -0.36 -9.17
C THR A 74 14.41 -0.05 -7.95
N LYS A 75 15.70 -0.41 -7.96
CA LYS A 75 16.63 -0.03 -6.88
C LYS A 75 16.77 1.49 -6.76
N ARG A 76 16.96 2.18 -7.89
CA ARG A 76 17.03 3.65 -7.91
C ARG A 76 15.74 4.28 -7.36
N PHE A 77 14.58 3.72 -7.69
CA PHE A 77 13.31 4.17 -7.11
C PHE A 77 13.29 4.02 -5.59
N ALA A 78 13.67 2.83 -5.09
CA ALA A 78 13.75 2.57 -3.65
C ALA A 78 14.72 3.50 -2.93
N ASP A 79 15.79 3.92 -3.61
CA ASP A 79 16.78 4.90 -3.12
C ASP A 79 16.32 6.37 -3.25
N GLY A 80 15.07 6.63 -3.68
CA GLY A 80 14.50 7.97 -3.81
C GLY A 80 14.95 8.77 -5.03
N LEU A 81 15.57 8.12 -6.02
CA LEU A 81 15.99 8.75 -7.28
C LEU A 81 14.82 8.83 -8.27
N PRO A 82 14.85 9.74 -9.27
CA PRO A 82 13.73 10.02 -10.18
C PRO A 82 13.42 8.91 -11.23
N ALA A 83 13.77 7.66 -10.96
CA ALA A 83 13.53 6.53 -11.85
C ALA A 83 12.28 5.78 -11.35
N ASN A 84 11.22 5.68 -12.17
CA ASN A 84 10.01 4.96 -11.72
C ASN A 84 9.07 4.42 -12.82
N ASN A 85 9.50 4.45 -14.09
CA ASN A 85 8.66 4.02 -15.20
C ASN A 85 9.29 2.79 -15.88
N ALA A 86 8.49 1.74 -16.04
CA ALA A 86 8.82 0.57 -16.84
C ALA A 86 7.60 0.18 -17.69
N LEU A 87 7.81 -0.09 -18.98
CA LEU A 87 6.79 -0.64 -19.87
C LEU A 87 7.23 -2.04 -20.28
N LEU A 88 6.51 -3.05 -19.81
CA LEU A 88 6.67 -4.43 -20.23
C LEU A 88 5.66 -4.71 -21.34
N TRP A 89 6.14 -5.25 -22.45
CA TRP A 89 5.35 -5.53 -23.64
C TRP A 89 5.92 -6.76 -24.34
N GLY A 90 5.05 -7.54 -24.98
CA GLY A 90 5.42 -8.80 -25.60
C GLY A 90 4.23 -9.44 -26.31
N ALA A 91 4.48 -10.57 -26.95
CA ALA A 91 3.41 -11.37 -27.54
C ALA A 91 2.45 -11.90 -26.46
N ARG A 92 1.21 -12.23 -26.86
CA ARG A 92 0.22 -12.80 -25.95
C ARG A 92 0.75 -14.10 -25.33
N GLY A 93 0.70 -14.19 -24.00
CA GLY A 93 1.13 -15.39 -23.26
C GLY A 93 2.60 -15.40 -22.83
N MET A 94 3.31 -14.28 -22.95
CA MET A 94 4.72 -14.15 -22.52
C MET A 94 4.88 -13.87 -21.02
N GLY A 95 3.77 -13.67 -20.29
CA GLY A 95 3.79 -13.17 -18.92
C GLY A 95 3.93 -11.66 -18.92
#